data_AF-A0A2A2G976-F1
#
_entry.id   AF-A0A2A2G976-F1
#
_cell.length_a   1.000
_cell.length_b   1.000
_cell.length_c   1.000
_cell.angle_alpha   90.00
_cell.angle_beta   90.00
_cell.angle_gamma   90.00
#
_symmetry.space_group_name_H-M   'P 1'
#
loop_
_entity.id
_entity.type
_entity.pdbx_description
1 polymer ?
#
loop_
_entity_poly.entity_id
_entity_poly.type
_entity_poly.pdbx_seq_one_letter_code
_entity_poly.pdbx_strand_id
1 'polypeptide(L)'
;MEDLNESFEDLISRRFKAGIYSLSRTYKHELLWAHYASEHTGFCIEYDLETLVKDNIYQDFFHFSVDYAKSPPIIRMNDLKNGEANQLIRKLAGTKSKSWAYEEEIRIVSDEAGRQDYDYSAVESIYFGLRMPEQKKKVIMDRMKGRGINYYQINLKDDSYKYEREPVCDIYDDATAYLFEIPTEKNQQSSEYEIVEKTYKQYADKGMITVQLPKKITENQLSQIAHDIKEKVFQRASRVFMTYYLPHMKYGEGAWATTHYKSDYFDISIKGLTITQEERIINELQNETRNFIGKWIDETPFLSCGLVLYQKNGDIFLERIYPNGDKSEKQKIASQTSQGTRYDDSETNTHGEYIVVKENGVLKFYSPDGVFKTLKPF
;
A
#
# COMPACT_ATOMS: atom_id res chain seq x y z
N MET A 1 25.01 -31.42 27.88
CA MET A 1 24.91 -30.41 28.97
C MET A 1 25.28 -29.04 28.44
N GLU A 2 26.31 -28.92 27.59
CA GLU A 2 26.65 -27.68 26.88
C GLU A 2 25.52 -27.18 25.96
N ASP A 3 24.96 -28.02 25.07
CA ASP A 3 23.85 -27.60 24.19
C ASP A 3 22.61 -27.06 24.93
N LEU A 4 22.34 -27.57 26.13
CA LEU A 4 21.22 -27.13 26.95
C LEU A 4 21.51 -25.76 27.58
N ASN A 5 22.74 -25.53 28.04
CA ASN A 5 23.15 -24.23 28.57
C ASN A 5 23.14 -23.16 27.45
N GLU A 6 23.61 -23.48 26.25
CA GLU A 6 23.53 -22.54 25.11
C GLU A 6 22.08 -22.22 24.72
N SER A 7 21.20 -23.23 24.65
CA SER A 7 19.78 -23.00 24.35
C SER A 7 19.07 -22.16 25.42
N PHE A 8 19.48 -22.30 26.69
CA PHE A 8 18.93 -21.55 27.81
C PHE A 8 19.43 -20.10 27.85
N GLU A 9 20.72 -19.88 27.59
CA GLU A 9 21.31 -18.54 27.46
C GLU A 9 20.73 -17.78 26.26
N ASP A 10 20.55 -18.44 25.10
CA ASP A 10 19.90 -17.84 23.95
C ASP A 10 18.45 -17.43 24.28
N LEU A 11 17.69 -18.29 24.96
CA LEU A 11 16.32 -18.01 25.42
C LEU A 11 16.23 -16.85 26.41
N ILE A 12 17.14 -16.79 27.38
CA ILE A 12 17.23 -15.67 28.32
C ILE A 12 17.56 -14.38 27.55
N SER A 13 18.50 -14.45 26.61
CA SER A 13 18.87 -13.29 25.78
C SER A 13 17.69 -12.79 24.95
N ARG A 14 16.89 -13.70 24.37
CA ARG A 14 15.68 -13.37 23.59
C ARG A 14 14.59 -12.77 24.46
N ARG A 15 14.39 -13.27 25.69
CA ARG A 15 13.43 -12.69 26.63
C ARG A 15 13.71 -11.22 26.94
N PHE A 16 14.98 -10.85 27.12
CA PHE A 16 15.35 -9.46 27.40
C PHE A 16 15.26 -8.54 26.18
N LYS A 17 15.27 -9.12 24.97
CA LYS A 17 15.12 -8.39 23.72
C LYS A 17 13.66 -8.27 23.28
N ALA A 18 12.80 -9.23 23.62
CA ALA A 18 11.42 -9.28 23.15
C ALA A 18 10.55 -8.11 23.65
N GLY A 19 9.69 -7.61 22.77
CA GLY A 19 8.65 -6.64 23.13
C GLY A 19 7.36 -7.34 23.53
N ILE A 20 6.70 -6.86 24.58
CA ILE A 20 5.35 -7.30 24.96
C ILE A 20 4.42 -6.08 24.87
N TYR A 21 3.45 -6.15 23.97
CA TYR A 21 2.41 -5.14 23.81
C TYR A 21 1.08 -5.69 24.34
N SER A 22 0.66 -5.21 25.52
CA SER A 22 -0.58 -5.63 26.19
C SER A 22 -1.76 -4.76 25.77
N LEU A 23 -2.79 -5.40 25.24
CA LEU A 23 -4.10 -4.86 24.88
C LEU A 23 -5.17 -5.43 25.81
N SER A 24 -6.37 -4.84 25.81
CA SER A 24 -7.54 -5.35 26.54
C SER A 24 -8.68 -5.60 25.57
N ARG A 25 -9.50 -6.63 25.85
CA ARG A 25 -10.75 -6.90 25.12
C ARG A 25 -11.91 -6.00 25.53
N THR A 26 -11.74 -5.17 26.56
CA THR A 26 -12.84 -4.41 27.15
C THR A 26 -12.45 -2.97 27.46
N TYR A 27 -13.27 -2.03 27.03
CA TYR A 27 -13.20 -0.63 27.48
C TYR A 27 -14.04 -0.40 28.75
N LYS A 28 -14.79 -1.39 29.24
CA LYS A 28 -15.85 -1.15 30.24
C LYS A 28 -15.34 -1.14 31.69
N HIS A 29 -14.14 -1.64 31.94
CA HIS A 29 -13.65 -1.85 33.30
C HIS A 29 -13.06 -0.56 33.90
N GLU A 30 -13.61 -0.09 35.03
CA GLU A 30 -13.23 1.19 35.64
C GLU A 30 -11.75 1.27 36.03
N LEU A 31 -11.19 0.17 36.55
CA LEU A 31 -9.78 0.14 36.95
C LEU A 31 -8.83 0.32 35.76
N LEU A 32 -9.22 -0.06 34.55
CA LEU A 32 -8.40 0.19 33.36
C LEU A 32 -8.29 1.69 33.08
N TRP A 33 -9.39 2.42 33.22
CA TRP A 33 -9.39 3.87 33.05
C TRP A 33 -8.66 4.60 34.18
N ALA A 34 -8.78 4.11 35.40
CA ALA A 34 -8.04 4.64 36.55
C ALA A 34 -6.53 4.49 36.36
N HIS A 35 -6.07 3.29 35.97
CA HIS A 35 -4.64 2.95 35.90
C HIS A 35 -3.97 3.38 34.58
N TYR A 36 -4.63 3.19 33.44
CA TYR A 36 -4.01 3.33 32.12
C TYR A 36 -4.46 4.57 31.34
N ALA A 37 -5.56 5.22 31.74
CA ALA A 37 -6.09 6.39 31.04
C ALA A 37 -5.96 7.67 31.88
N SER A 38 -4.85 7.84 32.61
CA SER A 38 -4.55 9.02 33.42
C SER A 38 -5.73 9.44 34.31
N GLU A 39 -6.26 8.49 35.08
CA GLU A 39 -7.43 8.68 35.94
C GLU A 39 -8.63 9.22 35.16
N HIS A 40 -9.05 8.55 34.08
CA HIS A 40 -10.19 8.95 33.23
C HIS A 40 -10.03 10.29 32.48
N THR A 41 -8.86 10.94 32.50
CA THR A 41 -8.62 12.16 31.71
C THR A 41 -7.93 11.88 30.36
N GLY A 42 -7.48 10.64 30.16
CA GLY A 42 -6.90 10.10 28.93
C GLY A 42 -7.94 9.42 28.03
N PHE A 43 -7.46 8.56 27.14
CA PHE A 43 -8.27 7.90 26.11
C PHE A 43 -7.89 6.42 25.97
N CYS A 44 -8.75 5.66 25.30
CA CYS A 44 -8.51 4.28 24.89
C CYS A 44 -8.57 4.21 23.36
N ILE A 45 -7.66 3.44 22.75
CA ILE A 45 -7.61 3.19 21.31
C ILE A 45 -8.11 1.76 21.09
N GLU A 46 -9.08 1.62 20.21
CA GLU A 46 -9.57 0.32 19.74
C GLU A 46 -8.96 0.00 18.39
N TYR A 47 -8.51 -1.24 18.29
CA TYR A 47 -7.85 -1.76 17.11
C TYR A 47 -8.63 -2.94 16.54
N ASP A 48 -8.70 -3.02 15.21
CA ASP A 48 -8.93 -4.29 14.53
C ASP A 48 -7.68 -5.15 14.69
N LEU A 49 -7.81 -6.24 15.45
CA LEU A 49 -6.66 -7.08 15.79
C LEU A 49 -6.10 -7.79 14.57
N GLU A 50 -6.93 -8.19 13.61
CA GLU A 50 -6.48 -8.89 12.40
C GLU A 50 -5.58 -7.96 11.57
N THR A 51 -6.02 -6.75 11.28
CA THR A 51 -5.24 -5.74 10.54
C THR A 51 -3.98 -5.34 11.31
N LEU A 52 -4.06 -5.20 12.64
CA LEU A 52 -2.91 -4.86 13.49
C LEU A 52 -1.76 -5.88 13.37
N VAL A 53 -2.06 -7.16 13.12
CA VAL A 53 -1.05 -8.24 13.05
C VAL A 53 -0.77 -8.74 11.61
N LYS A 54 -1.55 -8.31 10.61
CA LYS A 54 -1.57 -8.86 9.24
C LYS A 54 -0.25 -8.72 8.47
N ASP A 55 0.43 -7.57 8.56
CA ASP A 55 1.57 -7.24 7.69
C ASP A 55 2.92 -7.80 8.19
N ASN A 56 2.93 -8.56 9.28
CA ASN A 56 4.16 -9.04 9.91
C ASN A 56 4.57 -10.46 9.49
N ILE A 57 4.33 -10.82 8.22
CA ILE A 57 4.36 -12.19 7.66
C ILE A 57 5.69 -12.96 7.87
N TYR A 58 6.75 -12.35 8.43
CA TYR A 58 8.02 -13.01 8.73
C TYR A 58 8.66 -12.63 10.08
N GLN A 59 7.93 -11.96 10.97
CA GLN A 59 8.23 -12.03 12.39
C GLN A 59 7.14 -12.87 13.03
N ASP A 60 7.56 -13.79 13.87
CA ASP A 60 6.72 -14.66 14.66
C ASP A 60 5.97 -13.81 15.73
N PHE A 61 5.12 -12.88 15.29
CA PHE A 61 4.23 -12.12 16.16
C PHE A 61 3.18 -13.09 16.70
N PHE A 62 3.49 -13.66 17.85
CA PHE A 62 2.52 -14.41 18.61
C PHE A 62 1.61 -13.44 19.32
N HIS A 63 0.33 -13.49 18.96
CA HIS A 63 -0.70 -12.92 19.81
C HIS A 63 -1.43 -14.03 20.55
N PHE A 64 -1.71 -13.81 21.83
CA PHE A 64 -2.45 -14.77 22.65
C PHE A 64 -3.19 -14.04 23.77
N SER A 65 -4.26 -14.67 24.25
CA SER A 65 -4.91 -14.25 25.49
C SER A 65 -4.07 -14.63 26.68
N VAL A 66 -4.06 -13.79 27.71
CA VAL A 66 -3.36 -14.06 28.95
C VAL A 66 -4.13 -15.08 29.79
N ASP A 67 -3.42 -16.10 30.25
CA ASP A 67 -3.86 -17.11 31.19
C ASP A 67 -3.67 -16.58 32.63
N TYR A 68 -4.77 -16.45 33.38
CA TYR A 68 -4.77 -15.88 34.72
C TYR A 68 -4.70 -16.95 35.81
N ALA A 69 -3.64 -16.94 36.63
CA ALA A 69 -3.36 -17.97 37.62
C ALA A 69 -3.07 -17.39 39.02
N LYS A 70 -3.29 -18.20 40.07
CA LYS A 70 -2.97 -17.80 41.47
C LYS A 70 -1.47 -17.86 41.79
N SER A 71 -0.70 -18.59 40.99
CA SER A 71 0.74 -18.80 41.17
C SER A 71 1.45 -18.63 39.82
N PRO A 72 2.71 -18.13 39.80
CA PRO A 72 3.50 -18.06 38.58
C PRO A 72 3.69 -19.43 37.90
N PRO A 73 3.89 -19.47 36.57
CA PRO A 73 4.11 -20.71 35.84
C PRO A 73 5.48 -21.31 36.18
N ILE A 74 5.56 -22.64 36.25
CA ILE A 74 6.81 -23.38 36.49
C ILE A 74 7.37 -23.82 35.14
N ILE A 75 8.59 -23.38 34.81
CA ILE A 75 9.34 -23.84 33.63
C ILE A 75 9.96 -25.21 33.96
N ARG A 76 9.75 -26.18 33.07
CA ARG A 76 10.25 -27.55 33.17
C ARG A 76 11.20 -27.82 32.00
N MET A 77 12.07 -28.81 32.16
CA MET A 77 13.05 -29.20 31.15
C MET A 77 12.44 -29.55 29.79
N ASN A 78 11.20 -30.07 29.76
CA ASN A 78 10.50 -30.37 28.52
C ASN A 78 10.12 -29.10 27.76
N ASP A 79 9.86 -27.97 28.43
CA ASP A 79 9.53 -26.69 27.78
C ASP A 79 10.75 -26.09 27.05
N LEU A 80 11.95 -26.63 27.27
CA LEU A 80 13.23 -26.16 26.70
C LEU A 80 13.68 -26.99 25.48
N LYS A 81 12.83 -27.90 24.97
CA LYS A 81 13.17 -28.73 23.80
C LYS A 81 13.05 -27.92 22.49
N ASN A 82 13.98 -28.15 21.56
CA ASN A 82 13.97 -27.53 20.23
C ASN A 82 12.63 -27.76 19.52
N GLY A 83 12.01 -26.68 19.02
CA GLY A 83 10.69 -26.70 18.36
C GLY A 83 9.51 -26.22 19.23
N GLU A 84 9.72 -26.00 20.54
CA GLU A 84 8.67 -25.51 21.47
C GLU A 84 8.86 -24.07 21.94
N ALA A 85 9.77 -23.30 21.32
CA ALA A 85 10.08 -21.91 21.70
C ALA A 85 8.82 -21.03 21.84
N ASN A 86 7.83 -21.20 20.96
CA ASN A 86 6.58 -20.45 20.97
C ASN A 86 5.71 -20.80 22.18
N GLN A 87 5.71 -22.07 22.61
CA GLN A 87 4.99 -22.50 23.81
C GLN A 87 5.64 -21.93 25.07
N LEU A 88 6.97 -21.89 25.10
CA LEU A 88 7.71 -21.30 26.21
C LEU A 88 7.50 -19.78 26.30
N ILE A 89 7.54 -19.06 25.17
CA ILE A 89 7.21 -17.63 25.10
C ILE A 89 5.79 -17.40 25.60
N ARG A 90 4.81 -18.18 25.12
CA ARG A 90 3.43 -18.09 25.61
C ARG A 90 3.33 -18.35 27.11
N LYS A 91 4.06 -19.33 27.64
CA LYS A 91 4.05 -19.65 29.07
C LYS A 91 4.62 -18.51 29.92
N LEU A 92 5.70 -17.88 29.46
CA LEU A 92 6.39 -16.80 30.17
C LEU A 92 5.66 -15.46 30.04
N ALA A 93 5.29 -15.09 28.82
CA ALA A 93 4.67 -13.80 28.50
C ALA A 93 3.14 -13.85 28.57
N GLY A 94 2.52 -15.02 28.68
CA GLY A 94 1.07 -15.20 28.69
C GLY A 94 0.47 -15.59 30.02
N THR A 95 1.21 -15.59 31.13
CA THR A 95 0.62 -15.82 32.46
C THR A 95 0.64 -14.54 33.30
N LYS A 96 -0.48 -14.22 33.96
CA LYS A 96 -0.59 -13.10 34.93
C LYS A 96 -1.34 -13.53 36.19
N SER A 97 -1.16 -12.80 37.29
CA SER A 97 -1.88 -13.06 38.54
C SER A 97 -3.39 -12.94 38.35
N LYS A 98 -4.15 -13.87 38.95
CA LYS A 98 -5.61 -13.92 38.87
C LYS A 98 -6.30 -12.65 39.36
N SER A 99 -5.67 -11.87 40.24
CA SER A 99 -6.21 -10.58 40.69
C SER A 99 -6.37 -9.56 39.57
N TRP A 100 -5.66 -9.74 38.45
CA TRP A 100 -5.69 -8.86 37.29
C TRP A 100 -6.56 -9.42 36.13
N ALA A 101 -7.34 -10.47 36.39
CA ALA A 101 -8.16 -11.12 35.35
C ALA A 101 -9.17 -10.18 34.68
N TYR A 102 -9.53 -9.07 35.35
CA TYR A 102 -10.43 -8.05 34.83
C TYR A 102 -9.87 -7.25 33.64
N GLU A 103 -8.56 -7.32 33.38
CA GLU A 103 -7.96 -6.62 32.24
C GLU A 103 -8.27 -7.30 30.91
N GLU A 104 -8.64 -8.59 30.93
CA GLU A 104 -8.95 -9.37 29.73
C GLU A 104 -7.86 -9.23 28.65
N GLU A 105 -6.58 -9.38 29.06
CA GLU A 105 -5.45 -9.02 28.22
C GLU A 105 -5.31 -9.92 26.99
N ILE A 106 -5.04 -9.30 25.85
CA ILE A 106 -4.41 -9.93 24.68
C ILE A 106 -3.01 -9.34 24.59
N ARG A 107 -1.99 -10.18 24.42
CA ARG A 107 -0.61 -9.72 24.23
C ARG A 107 -0.16 -10.01 22.83
N ILE A 108 0.52 -9.04 22.22
CA ILE A 108 1.30 -9.20 20.99
C ILE A 108 2.77 -9.23 21.42
N VAL A 109 3.50 -10.28 21.03
CA VAL A 109 4.92 -10.43 21.35
C VAL A 109 5.75 -10.24 20.08
N SER A 110 6.73 -9.33 20.13
CA SER A 110 7.70 -9.09 19.06
C SER A 110 9.09 -9.59 19.46
N ASP A 111 9.93 -9.89 18.47
CA ASP A 111 11.33 -10.31 18.71
C ASP A 111 12.17 -9.20 19.36
N GLU A 112 11.85 -7.94 19.04
CA GLU A 112 12.55 -6.77 19.57
C GLU A 112 11.59 -5.79 20.28
N ALA A 113 12.04 -5.27 21.42
CA ALA A 113 11.36 -4.25 22.19
C ALA A 113 11.56 -2.87 21.54
N GLY A 114 10.63 -1.96 21.86
CA GLY A 114 10.66 -0.59 21.38
C GLY A 114 9.53 -0.30 20.39
N ARG A 115 9.72 0.73 19.59
CA ARG A 115 8.69 1.24 18.68
C ARG A 115 8.42 0.23 17.57
N GLN A 116 7.18 -0.23 17.44
CA GLN A 116 6.75 -1.04 16.30
C GLN A 116 5.90 -0.18 15.36
N ASP A 117 6.12 -0.33 14.05
CA ASP A 117 5.24 0.24 13.04
C ASP A 117 4.05 -0.71 12.86
N TYR A 118 2.89 -0.14 12.55
CA TYR A 118 1.68 -0.90 12.29
C TYR A 118 0.85 -0.20 11.22
N ASP A 119 -0.09 -0.94 10.63
CA ASP A 119 -1.03 -0.38 9.68
C ASP A 119 -1.95 0.65 10.37
N TYR A 120 -1.88 1.92 9.96
CA TYR A 120 -2.71 2.98 10.56
C TYR A 120 -4.21 2.68 10.48
N SER A 121 -4.66 1.90 9.48
CA SER A 121 -6.06 1.50 9.32
C SER A 121 -6.51 0.49 10.37
N ALA A 122 -5.60 -0.08 11.16
CA ALA A 122 -5.95 -0.93 12.28
C ALA A 122 -6.64 -0.15 13.40
N VAL A 123 -6.54 1.19 13.47
CA VAL A 123 -7.29 1.97 14.48
C VAL A 123 -8.72 2.16 14.01
N GLU A 124 -9.69 1.60 14.72
CA GLU A 124 -11.11 1.73 14.37
C GLU A 124 -11.80 2.85 15.14
N SER A 125 -11.50 2.95 16.44
CA SER A 125 -12.20 3.85 17.35
C SER A 125 -11.28 4.46 18.41
N ILE A 126 -11.61 5.66 18.86
CA ILE A 126 -11.01 6.30 20.03
C ILE A 126 -12.10 6.65 21.05
N TYR A 127 -11.87 6.22 22.28
CA TYR A 127 -12.74 6.47 23.42
C TYR A 127 -12.13 7.54 24.30
N PHE A 128 -12.84 8.65 24.50
CA PHE A 128 -12.45 9.68 25.43
C PHE A 128 -12.89 9.32 26.85
N GLY A 129 -11.97 9.47 27.79
CA GLY A 129 -12.25 9.19 29.20
C GLY A 129 -13.33 10.12 29.76
N LEU A 130 -13.99 9.63 30.82
CA LEU A 130 -15.10 10.30 31.51
C LEU A 130 -14.83 11.78 31.85
N ARG A 131 -13.56 12.12 32.13
CA ARG A 131 -13.14 13.46 32.57
C ARG A 131 -12.23 14.16 31.55
N MET A 132 -12.21 13.71 30.29
CA MET A 132 -11.37 14.32 29.27
C MET A 132 -11.87 15.72 28.89
N PRO A 133 -11.04 16.78 28.97
CA PRO A 133 -11.40 18.11 28.52
C PRO A 133 -11.63 18.19 27.01
N GLU A 134 -12.61 18.99 26.58
CA GLU A 134 -12.97 19.19 25.16
C GLU A 134 -11.77 19.59 24.29
N GLN A 135 -10.88 20.46 24.78
CA GLN A 135 -9.72 20.90 24.01
C GLN A 135 -8.78 19.73 23.67
N LYS A 136 -8.64 18.73 24.56
CA LYS A 136 -7.82 17.54 24.29
C LYS A 136 -8.48 16.63 23.25
N LYS A 137 -9.80 16.49 23.27
CA LYS A 137 -10.55 15.74 22.25
C LYS A 137 -10.28 16.30 20.86
N LYS A 138 -10.39 17.63 20.72
CA LYS A 138 -10.12 18.34 19.46
C LYS A 138 -8.69 18.11 18.94
N VAL A 139 -7.69 18.14 19.82
CA VAL A 139 -6.30 17.86 19.44
C VAL A 139 -6.13 16.41 18.95
N ILE A 140 -6.82 15.45 19.55
CA ILE A 140 -6.78 14.05 19.11
C ILE A 140 -7.48 13.91 17.76
N MET A 141 -8.67 14.49 17.59
CA MET A 141 -9.42 14.48 16.33
C MET A 141 -8.60 15.10 15.20
N ASP A 142 -7.99 16.27 15.41
CA ASP A 142 -7.17 16.93 14.38
C ASP A 142 -5.96 16.09 13.94
N ARG A 143 -5.31 15.40 14.89
CA ARG A 143 -4.20 14.49 14.57
C ARG A 143 -4.63 13.27 13.78
N MET A 144 -5.86 12.80 14.02
CA MET A 144 -6.41 11.56 13.47
C MET A 144 -7.32 11.78 12.25
N LYS A 145 -7.62 13.03 11.89
CA LYS A 145 -8.49 13.41 10.76
C LYS A 145 -8.15 12.67 9.47
N GLY A 146 -9.18 12.43 8.66
CA GLY A 146 -9.07 11.74 7.38
C GLY A 146 -8.86 10.22 7.47
N ARG A 147 -8.76 9.63 8.67
CA ARG A 147 -8.53 8.18 8.85
C ARG A 147 -9.81 7.37 9.03
N GLY A 148 -10.99 8.01 9.05
CA GLY A 148 -12.27 7.33 9.25
C GLY A 148 -12.45 6.76 10.66
N ILE A 149 -11.86 7.40 11.68
CA ILE A 149 -11.93 6.94 13.08
C ILE A 149 -13.29 7.26 13.69
N ASN A 150 -13.87 6.30 14.42
CA ASN A 150 -15.05 6.55 15.23
C ASN A 150 -14.68 7.11 16.60
N TYR A 151 -15.38 8.15 17.05
CA TYR A 151 -15.15 8.74 18.38
C TYR A 151 -16.29 8.44 19.34
N TYR A 152 -15.92 8.13 20.59
CA TYR A 152 -16.88 7.88 21.65
C TYR A 152 -16.49 8.61 22.93
N GLN A 153 -17.49 9.07 23.69
CA GLN A 153 -17.34 9.54 25.05
C GLN A 153 -17.73 8.41 26.01
N ILE A 154 -16.89 8.14 27.00
CA ILE A 154 -17.26 7.23 28.10
C ILE A 154 -18.08 7.99 29.14
N ASN A 155 -19.22 7.43 29.50
CA ASN A 155 -20.10 7.91 30.56
C ASN A 155 -20.33 6.84 31.63
N LEU A 156 -20.63 7.28 32.86
CA LEU A 156 -21.08 6.40 33.92
C LEU A 156 -22.57 6.13 33.70
N LYS A 157 -22.93 4.85 33.60
CA LYS A 157 -24.33 4.45 33.47
C LYS A 157 -25.04 4.65 34.81
N ASP A 158 -26.21 5.29 34.76
CA ASP A 158 -27.06 5.56 35.93
C ASP A 158 -27.25 4.33 36.82
N ASP A 159 -27.22 4.57 38.14
CA ASP A 159 -27.37 3.57 39.19
C ASP A 159 -26.44 2.34 39.07
N SER A 160 -25.25 2.52 38.48
CA SER A 160 -24.27 1.43 38.32
C SER A 160 -22.81 1.91 38.36
N TYR A 161 -21.90 0.97 38.58
CA TYR A 161 -20.44 1.17 38.40
C TYR A 161 -19.97 0.83 36.97
N LYS A 162 -20.90 0.77 36.01
CA LYS A 162 -20.59 0.36 34.65
C LYS A 162 -20.44 1.57 33.74
N TYR A 163 -19.56 1.44 32.77
CA TYR A 163 -19.42 2.41 31.71
C TYR A 163 -20.21 2.05 30.47
N GLU A 164 -20.75 3.08 29.85
CA GLU A 164 -21.29 3.05 28.50
C GLU A 164 -20.59 4.08 27.62
N ARG A 165 -20.73 3.89 26.30
CA ARG A 165 -20.13 4.76 25.31
C ARG A 165 -21.22 5.49 24.55
N GLU A 166 -21.02 6.78 24.34
CA GLU A 166 -21.88 7.60 23.48
C GLU A 166 -21.08 8.07 22.26
N PRO A 167 -21.65 8.01 21.04
CA PRO A 167 -20.98 8.54 19.85
C PRO A 167 -20.68 10.03 19.97
N VAL A 168 -19.52 10.45 19.48
CA VAL A 168 -19.12 11.86 19.38
C VAL A 168 -18.90 12.18 17.91
N CYS A 169 -19.49 13.27 17.43
CA CYS A 169 -19.26 13.72 16.05
C CYS A 169 -17.80 14.10 15.85
N ASP A 170 -17.21 13.63 14.75
CA ASP A 170 -15.93 14.14 14.28
C ASP A 170 -16.14 15.56 13.75
N ILE A 171 -15.37 16.51 14.26
CA ILE A 171 -15.41 17.92 13.82
C ILE A 171 -14.55 18.17 12.58
N TYR A 172 -13.90 17.13 12.08
CA TYR A 172 -13.10 17.09 10.85
C TYR A 172 -13.59 15.98 9.92
N ASP A 173 -14.90 15.69 9.92
CA ASP A 173 -15.51 14.69 9.05
C ASP A 173 -15.43 15.06 7.56
N ASP A 174 -15.28 16.36 7.27
CA ASP A 174 -15.00 16.92 5.95
C ASP A 174 -13.52 16.91 5.57
N ALA A 175 -12.63 16.46 6.47
CA ALA A 175 -11.22 16.39 6.17
C ALA A 175 -10.92 15.34 5.11
N THR A 176 -9.94 15.65 4.28
CA THR A 176 -9.50 14.80 3.20
C THR A 176 -8.91 13.49 3.72
N ALA A 177 -9.10 12.42 2.94
CA ALA A 177 -8.67 11.09 3.36
C ALA A 177 -7.15 11.06 3.62
N TYR A 178 -6.76 10.56 4.79
CA TYR A 178 -5.37 10.53 5.24
C TYR A 178 -4.55 9.67 4.29
N LEU A 179 -3.45 10.23 3.79
CA LEU A 179 -2.54 9.63 2.82
C LEU A 179 -3.03 9.57 1.38
N PHE A 180 -4.29 9.85 1.05
CA PHE A 180 -4.78 9.54 -0.30
C PHE A 180 -4.80 10.75 -1.23
N GLU A 181 -4.37 11.93 -0.81
CA GLU A 181 -4.40 13.12 -1.66
C GLU A 181 -3.19 13.23 -2.59
N ILE A 182 -3.47 13.53 -3.86
CA ILE A 182 -2.46 14.02 -4.79
C ILE A 182 -2.23 15.51 -4.48
N PRO A 183 -0.98 15.93 -4.18
CA PRO A 183 -0.69 17.33 -3.93
C PRO A 183 -1.06 18.20 -5.13
N THR A 184 -1.81 19.28 -4.90
CA THR A 184 -2.21 20.23 -5.96
C THR A 184 -1.57 21.59 -5.74
N GLU A 185 -1.31 22.31 -6.83
CA GLU A 185 -1.06 23.75 -6.76
C GLU A 185 -2.33 24.49 -6.32
N LYS A 186 -2.18 25.67 -5.71
CA LYS A 186 -3.29 26.46 -5.12
C LYS A 186 -4.44 26.61 -6.14
N ASN A 187 -5.67 26.31 -5.70
CA ASN A 187 -6.94 26.42 -6.44
C ASN A 187 -7.32 25.30 -7.44
N GLN A 188 -6.69 24.12 -7.39
CA GLN A 188 -7.19 22.94 -8.10
C GLN A 188 -7.92 21.97 -7.18
N GLN A 189 -8.95 21.31 -7.69
CA GLN A 189 -9.69 20.27 -7.00
C GLN A 189 -8.76 19.07 -6.75
N SER A 190 -8.58 18.67 -5.48
CA SER A 190 -7.75 17.52 -5.13
C SER A 190 -8.34 16.25 -5.74
N SER A 191 -7.47 15.37 -6.23
CA SER A 191 -7.84 14.04 -6.70
C SER A 191 -7.19 13.05 -5.76
N GLU A 192 -7.90 11.99 -5.41
CA GLU A 192 -7.40 10.97 -4.51
C GLU A 192 -6.78 9.81 -5.31
N TYR A 193 -5.74 9.19 -4.75
CA TYR A 193 -5.18 7.93 -5.23
C TYR A 193 -5.59 6.79 -4.29
N GLU A 194 -5.47 5.55 -4.75
CA GLU A 194 -5.80 4.36 -3.96
C GLU A 194 -4.55 3.52 -3.69
N ILE A 195 -4.42 3.00 -2.47
CA ILE A 195 -3.43 1.96 -2.16
C ILE A 195 -4.08 0.60 -2.43
N VAL A 196 -3.65 -0.04 -3.53
CA VAL A 196 -4.19 -1.32 -4.00
C VAL A 196 -3.64 -2.48 -3.16
N GLU A 197 -2.34 -2.44 -2.89
CA GLU A 197 -1.64 -3.47 -2.15
C GLU A 197 -0.48 -2.83 -1.40
N LYS A 198 -0.22 -3.30 -0.19
CA LYS A 198 1.00 -2.97 0.54
C LYS A 198 1.52 -4.20 1.26
N THR A 199 2.83 -4.25 1.45
CA THR A 199 3.49 -5.29 2.21
C THR A 199 4.73 -4.71 2.87
N TYR A 200 4.89 -4.96 4.16
CA TYR A 200 6.14 -4.66 4.86
C TYR A 200 6.86 -5.96 5.23
N LYS A 201 8.13 -6.06 4.86
CA LYS A 201 9.01 -7.17 5.19
C LYS A 201 10.06 -6.69 6.16
N GLN A 202 9.74 -6.69 7.46
CA GLN A 202 10.60 -6.19 8.53
C GLN A 202 11.99 -6.85 8.55
N TYR A 203 12.07 -8.18 8.41
CA TYR A 203 13.34 -8.92 8.36
C TYR A 203 14.26 -8.49 7.20
N ALA A 204 13.67 -8.07 6.09
CA ALA A 204 14.38 -7.58 4.92
C ALA A 204 14.49 -6.06 4.92
N ASP A 205 13.96 -5.40 5.95
CA ASP A 205 13.83 -3.95 6.06
C ASP A 205 13.31 -3.30 4.75
N LYS A 206 12.24 -3.90 4.22
CA LYS A 206 11.74 -3.63 2.87
C LYS A 206 10.22 -3.43 2.86
N GLY A 207 9.77 -2.24 2.47
CA GLY A 207 8.38 -1.94 2.12
C GLY A 207 8.13 -2.12 0.62
N MET A 208 6.94 -2.59 0.27
CA MET A 208 6.42 -2.62 -1.10
C MET A 208 5.00 -2.09 -1.10
N ILE A 209 4.66 -1.28 -2.10
CA ILE A 209 3.33 -0.70 -2.24
C ILE A 209 2.96 -0.50 -3.70
N THR A 210 1.70 -0.78 -4.00
CA THR A 210 1.07 -0.59 -5.30
C THR A 210 0.00 0.48 -5.15
N VAL A 211 0.13 1.54 -5.93
CA VAL A 211 -0.75 2.70 -5.92
C VAL A 211 -1.48 2.79 -7.27
N GLN A 212 -2.80 2.96 -7.24
CA GLN A 212 -3.56 3.35 -8.42
C GLN A 212 -3.79 4.86 -8.40
N LEU A 213 -3.29 5.53 -9.43
CA LEU A 213 -3.53 6.95 -9.65
C LEU A 213 -4.78 7.11 -10.53
N PRO A 214 -5.61 8.14 -10.29
CA PRO A 214 -6.78 8.40 -11.13
C PRO A 214 -6.38 8.93 -12.52
N LYS A 215 -5.21 9.54 -12.64
CA LYS A 215 -4.65 10.13 -13.86
C LYS A 215 -3.14 10.25 -13.77
N LYS A 216 -2.49 10.59 -14.88
CA LYS A 216 -1.08 10.97 -14.92
C LYS A 216 -0.84 12.20 -14.04
N ILE A 217 0.28 12.21 -13.33
CA ILE A 217 0.70 13.31 -12.46
C ILE A 217 2.13 13.75 -12.83
N THR A 218 2.55 14.88 -12.28
CA THR A 218 3.92 15.37 -12.46
C THR A 218 4.92 14.57 -11.62
N GLU A 219 6.19 14.61 -12.01
CA GLU A 219 7.29 14.02 -11.23
C GLU A 219 7.37 14.59 -9.82
N ASN A 220 7.09 15.90 -9.65
CA ASN A 220 7.06 16.55 -8.34
C ASN A 220 5.94 16.00 -7.45
N GLN A 221 4.71 15.86 -7.98
CA GLN A 221 3.60 15.26 -7.25
C GLN A 221 3.90 13.81 -6.87
N LEU A 222 4.49 13.05 -7.78
CA LEU A 222 4.90 11.67 -7.54
C LEU A 222 5.97 11.58 -6.42
N SER A 223 6.93 12.51 -6.41
CA SER A 223 7.95 12.61 -5.35
C SER A 223 7.33 12.94 -3.99
N GLN A 224 6.36 13.85 -3.93
CA GLN A 224 5.67 14.22 -2.69
C GLN A 224 4.83 13.06 -2.15
N ILE A 225 4.08 12.36 -3.00
CA ILE A 225 3.36 11.13 -2.63
C ILE A 225 4.34 10.08 -2.07
N ALA A 226 5.49 9.89 -2.73
CA ALA A 226 6.49 8.94 -2.28
C ALA A 226 7.06 9.29 -0.90
N HIS A 227 7.34 10.57 -0.64
CA HIS A 227 7.79 11.03 0.67
C HIS A 227 6.73 10.78 1.74
N ASP A 228 5.48 11.14 1.47
CA ASP A 228 4.37 10.88 2.38
C ASP A 228 4.23 9.40 2.72
N ILE A 229 4.26 8.52 1.71
CA ILE A 229 4.21 7.06 1.91
C ILE A 229 5.41 6.59 2.74
N LYS A 230 6.63 7.05 2.44
CA LYS A 230 7.83 6.67 3.19
C LYS A 230 7.78 7.12 4.65
N GLU A 231 7.34 8.34 4.91
CA GLU A 231 7.33 8.95 6.24
C GLU A 231 6.14 8.56 7.10
N LYS A 232 5.03 8.15 6.50
CA LYS A 232 3.79 7.88 7.23
C LYS A 232 3.44 6.40 7.24
N VAL A 233 3.73 5.66 6.16
CA VAL A 233 3.42 4.22 6.04
C VAL A 233 4.63 3.35 6.34
N PHE A 234 5.80 3.65 5.76
CA PHE A 234 6.99 2.79 5.85
C PHE A 234 8.14 3.46 6.63
N GLN A 235 7.83 3.96 7.82
CA GLN A 235 8.74 4.78 8.62
C GLN A 235 10.08 4.10 8.88
N ARG A 236 10.05 2.86 9.34
CA ARG A 236 11.26 2.09 9.66
C ARG A 236 11.95 1.45 8.46
N ALA A 237 11.25 1.28 7.33
CA ALA A 237 11.81 0.61 6.16
C ALA A 237 12.97 1.41 5.56
N SER A 238 14.20 0.88 5.53
CA SER A 238 15.30 1.53 4.79
C SER A 238 15.08 1.49 3.28
N ARG A 239 14.36 0.48 2.79
CA ARG A 239 14.05 0.34 1.36
C ARG A 239 12.54 0.30 1.14
N VAL A 240 12.03 1.11 0.24
CA VAL A 240 10.60 1.13 -0.10
C VAL A 240 10.44 1.16 -1.60
N PHE A 241 9.72 0.20 -2.14
CA PHE A 241 9.46 0.07 -3.57
C PHE A 241 8.00 0.39 -3.87
N MET A 242 7.77 1.50 -4.57
CA MET A 242 6.44 1.98 -4.90
C MET A 242 6.23 1.87 -6.41
N THR A 243 5.09 1.33 -6.80
CA THR A 243 4.67 1.20 -8.20
C THR A 243 3.34 1.91 -8.41
N TYR A 244 3.22 2.64 -9.51
CA TYR A 244 2.07 3.49 -9.79
C TYR A 244 1.41 3.07 -11.10
N TYR A 245 0.13 2.73 -11.04
CA TYR A 245 -0.68 2.30 -12.17
C TYR A 245 -1.78 3.33 -12.47
N LEU A 246 -2.15 3.44 -13.75
CA LEU A 246 -3.33 4.19 -14.19
C LEU A 246 -4.55 3.25 -14.25
N PRO A 247 -5.80 3.77 -14.27
CA PRO A 247 -6.99 2.94 -14.09
C PRO A 247 -7.20 1.84 -15.13
N HIS A 248 -6.66 2.03 -16.34
CA HIS A 248 -6.79 1.07 -17.45
C HIS A 248 -5.67 0.02 -17.51
N MET A 249 -4.65 0.14 -16.65
CA MET A 249 -3.48 -0.74 -16.67
C MET A 249 -3.72 -2.01 -15.87
N LYS A 250 -3.12 -3.12 -16.31
CA LYS A 250 -3.11 -4.38 -15.56
C LYS A 250 -1.93 -4.42 -14.59
N TYR A 251 -2.19 -4.81 -13.35
CA TYR A 251 -1.14 -5.00 -12.36
C TYR A 251 -0.19 -6.13 -12.76
N GLY A 252 1.12 -5.92 -12.58
CA GLY A 252 2.15 -6.90 -12.91
C GLY A 252 2.66 -6.86 -14.35
N GLU A 253 1.97 -6.18 -15.28
CA GLU A 253 2.40 -6.03 -16.68
C GLU A 253 3.27 -4.77 -16.92
N GLY A 254 3.79 -4.17 -15.84
CA GLY A 254 4.59 -2.95 -15.86
C GLY A 254 3.81 -1.72 -15.39
N ALA A 255 4.39 -0.96 -14.48
CA ALA A 255 3.77 0.24 -13.91
C ALA A 255 4.00 1.47 -14.80
N TRP A 256 3.11 2.47 -14.72
CA TRP A 256 3.29 3.75 -15.42
C TRP A 256 4.49 4.51 -14.86
N ALA A 257 4.67 4.48 -13.54
CA ALA A 257 5.83 5.04 -12.88
C ALA A 257 6.25 4.22 -11.66
N THR A 258 7.46 4.48 -11.18
CA THR A 258 8.02 3.88 -9.97
C THR A 258 8.76 4.94 -9.15
N THR A 259 8.68 4.84 -7.83
CA THR A 259 9.56 5.57 -6.91
C THR A 259 10.14 4.59 -5.90
N HIS A 260 11.44 4.69 -5.66
CA HIS A 260 12.14 3.76 -4.82
C HIS A 260 13.04 4.49 -3.83
N TYR A 261 12.80 4.28 -2.55
CA TYR A 261 13.83 4.51 -1.53
C TYR A 261 14.72 3.27 -1.52
N LYS A 262 15.99 3.46 -1.85
CA LYS A 262 17.04 2.47 -1.61
C LYS A 262 17.94 3.03 -0.51
N SER A 263 18.77 2.18 0.09
CA SER A 263 19.51 2.48 1.32
C SER A 263 20.18 3.85 1.34
N ASP A 264 20.68 4.33 0.19
CA ASP A 264 21.48 5.55 0.12
C ASP A 264 20.90 6.62 -0.83
N TYR A 265 19.78 6.35 -1.52
CA TYR A 265 19.21 7.28 -2.48
C TYR A 265 17.72 7.06 -2.77
N PHE A 266 17.09 8.13 -3.25
CA PHE A 266 15.73 8.14 -3.75
C PHE A 266 15.75 8.18 -5.28
N ASP A 267 15.01 7.27 -5.91
CA ASP A 267 14.89 7.14 -7.37
C ASP A 267 13.44 7.36 -7.79
N ILE A 268 13.27 8.10 -8.88
CA ILE A 268 11.98 8.35 -9.51
C ILE A 268 12.09 8.06 -11.00
N SER A 269 11.13 7.31 -11.53
CA SER A 269 11.15 6.94 -12.94
C SER A 269 9.74 6.79 -13.50
N ILE A 270 9.41 7.63 -14.48
CA ILE A 270 8.19 7.49 -15.28
C ILE A 270 8.54 6.59 -16.47
N LYS A 271 7.84 5.46 -16.60
CA LYS A 271 8.05 4.45 -17.64
C LYS A 271 7.08 4.62 -18.81
N GLY A 272 5.89 5.16 -18.57
CA GLY A 272 4.95 5.57 -19.63
C GLY A 272 5.20 7.00 -20.13
N LEU A 273 4.24 7.56 -20.87
CA LEU A 273 4.27 8.97 -21.26
C LEU A 273 4.06 9.88 -20.05
N THR A 274 4.84 10.97 -19.97
CA THR A 274 4.51 12.12 -19.13
C THR A 274 3.34 12.90 -19.74
N ILE A 275 2.72 13.78 -18.95
CA ILE A 275 1.65 14.68 -19.41
C ILE A 275 2.12 15.49 -20.63
N THR A 276 3.29 16.11 -20.55
CA THR A 276 3.84 16.95 -21.62
C THR A 276 4.22 16.17 -22.87
N GLN A 277 4.74 14.94 -22.72
CA GLN A 277 5.06 14.07 -23.85
C GLN A 277 3.79 13.59 -24.57
N GLU A 278 2.76 13.22 -23.81
CA GLU A 278 1.46 12.86 -24.34
C GLU A 278 0.82 14.02 -25.08
N GLU A 279 0.73 15.21 -24.47
CA GLU A 279 0.15 16.41 -25.11
C GLU A 279 0.84 16.73 -26.45
N ARG A 280 2.17 16.60 -26.50
CA ARG A 280 2.92 16.81 -27.73
C ARG A 280 2.59 15.76 -28.79
N ILE A 281 2.54 14.47 -28.43
CA ILE A 281 2.17 13.39 -29.36
C ILE A 281 0.73 13.60 -29.86
N ILE A 282 -0.21 13.92 -28.98
CA ILE A 282 -1.60 14.24 -29.31
C ILE A 282 -1.64 15.38 -30.34
N ASN A 283 -0.89 16.47 -30.10
CA ASN A 283 -0.84 17.61 -31.01
C ASN A 283 -0.25 17.22 -32.38
N GLU A 284 0.80 16.40 -32.43
CA GLU A 284 1.33 15.89 -33.70
C GLU A 284 0.32 15.01 -34.44
N LEU A 285 -0.37 14.11 -33.75
CA LEU A 285 -1.39 13.25 -34.36
C LEU A 285 -2.62 14.05 -34.82
N GLN A 286 -3.02 15.11 -34.10
CA GLN A 286 -4.12 15.98 -34.51
C GLN A 286 -3.80 16.76 -35.78
N ASN A 287 -2.55 17.21 -35.94
CA ASN A 287 -2.09 17.96 -37.11
C ASN A 287 -1.57 17.07 -38.25
N GLU A 288 -1.77 15.76 -38.19
CA GLU A 288 -1.41 14.85 -39.26
C GLU A 288 -2.27 15.11 -40.51
N THR A 289 -1.64 15.49 -41.61
CA THR A 289 -2.30 15.86 -42.88
C THR A 289 -1.99 14.90 -44.03
N ARG A 290 -1.07 13.94 -43.84
CA ARG A 290 -0.77 12.90 -44.84
C ARG A 290 -2.00 12.01 -45.06
N ASN A 291 -1.98 11.25 -46.16
CA ASN A 291 -3.00 10.24 -46.44
C ASN A 291 -2.86 9.06 -45.46
N PHE A 292 -3.39 9.19 -44.25
CA PHE A 292 -3.28 8.19 -43.20
C PHE A 292 -4.41 7.16 -43.27
N ILE A 293 -4.07 5.93 -42.93
CA ILE A 293 -4.99 4.81 -42.72
C ILE A 293 -5.50 4.82 -41.27
N GLY A 294 -4.63 5.17 -40.31
CA GLY A 294 -5.04 5.33 -38.92
C GLY A 294 -3.95 5.92 -38.04
N LYS A 295 -4.37 6.33 -36.85
CA LYS A 295 -3.55 6.98 -35.82
C LYS A 295 -3.84 6.34 -34.48
N TRP A 296 -2.81 6.12 -33.66
CA TRP A 296 -2.94 5.49 -32.35
C TRP A 296 -1.91 6.05 -31.38
N ILE A 297 -2.19 5.91 -30.09
CA ILE A 297 -1.22 6.10 -29.02
C ILE A 297 -0.98 4.75 -28.36
N ASP A 298 0.28 4.32 -28.30
CA ASP A 298 0.71 3.19 -27.49
C ASP A 298 1.14 3.71 -26.12
N GLU A 299 0.41 3.33 -25.07
CA GLU A 299 0.72 3.70 -23.68
C GLU A 299 1.48 2.60 -22.92
N THR A 300 1.93 1.55 -23.62
CA THR A 300 2.70 0.48 -22.98
C THR A 300 3.94 1.06 -22.32
N PRO A 301 4.17 0.82 -21.01
CA PRO A 301 5.37 1.29 -20.33
C PRO A 301 6.64 0.86 -21.08
N PHE A 302 7.65 1.73 -21.10
CA PHE A 302 8.92 1.61 -21.85
C PHE A 302 8.82 1.65 -23.38
N LEU A 303 7.64 1.43 -23.96
CA LEU A 303 7.41 1.36 -25.41
C LEU A 303 6.47 2.46 -25.90
N SER A 304 6.17 3.45 -25.06
CA SER A 304 5.11 4.40 -25.36
C SER A 304 5.48 5.29 -26.55
N CYS A 305 4.56 5.43 -27.51
CA CYS A 305 4.79 6.21 -28.72
C CYS A 305 3.47 6.58 -29.41
N GLY A 306 3.50 7.62 -30.24
CA GLY A 306 2.47 7.86 -31.26
C GLY A 306 2.70 6.95 -32.46
N LEU A 307 1.62 6.53 -33.11
CA LEU A 307 1.66 5.69 -34.31
C LEU A 307 0.82 6.32 -35.42
N VAL A 308 1.39 6.40 -36.61
CA VAL A 308 0.68 6.80 -37.83
C VAL A 308 0.95 5.77 -38.91
N LEU A 309 -0.10 5.13 -39.41
CA LEU A 309 -0.02 4.28 -40.60
C LEU A 309 -0.52 5.10 -41.78
N TYR A 310 0.29 5.29 -42.81
CA TYR A 310 -0.05 6.19 -43.91
C TYR A 310 0.48 5.71 -45.27
N GLN A 311 -0.05 6.28 -46.35
CA GLN A 311 0.32 5.96 -47.71
C GLN A 311 1.05 7.13 -48.37
N LYS A 312 2.14 6.82 -49.08
CA LYS A 312 2.95 7.78 -49.83
C LYS A 312 3.45 7.13 -51.11
N ASN A 313 3.12 7.72 -52.26
CA ASN A 313 3.53 7.23 -53.59
C ASN A 313 3.15 5.77 -53.89
N GLY A 314 2.04 5.28 -53.33
CA GLY A 314 1.59 3.90 -53.48
C GLY A 314 2.08 2.95 -52.38
N ASP A 315 3.19 3.29 -51.72
CA ASP A 315 3.76 2.53 -50.60
C ASP A 315 3.10 2.89 -49.26
N ILE A 316 3.10 1.93 -48.33
CA ILE A 316 2.51 2.09 -46.99
C ILE A 316 3.61 2.09 -45.95
N PHE A 317 3.52 3.01 -44.99
CA PHE A 317 4.51 3.22 -43.95
C PHE A 317 3.85 3.27 -42.57
N LEU A 318 4.49 2.63 -41.59
CA LEU A 318 4.20 2.79 -40.17
C LEU A 318 5.27 3.70 -39.56
N GLU A 319 4.86 4.90 -39.18
CA GLU A 319 5.69 5.85 -38.43
C GLU A 319 5.43 5.70 -36.93
N ARG A 320 6.51 5.72 -36.14
CA ARG A 320 6.49 5.81 -34.69
C ARG A 320 7.04 7.16 -34.26
N ILE A 321 6.33 7.86 -33.39
CA ILE A 321 6.71 9.15 -32.81
C ILE A 321 7.09 8.89 -31.34
N TYR A 322 8.37 8.99 -31.02
CA TYR A 322 8.89 8.68 -29.69
C TYR A 322 8.70 9.83 -28.70
N PRO A 323 8.74 9.57 -27.38
CA PRO A 323 8.53 10.60 -26.35
C PRO A 323 9.59 11.71 -26.34
N ASN A 324 10.75 11.51 -26.96
CA ASN A 324 11.77 12.55 -27.16
C ASN A 324 11.52 13.40 -28.43
N GLY A 325 10.69 12.93 -29.36
CA GLY A 325 10.32 13.63 -30.59
C GLY A 325 10.96 13.01 -31.83
N ASP A 326 11.87 12.06 -31.63
CA ASP A 326 12.44 11.28 -32.72
C ASP A 326 11.34 10.47 -33.39
N LYS A 327 11.54 10.21 -34.68
CA LYS A 327 10.63 9.41 -35.48
C LYS A 327 11.37 8.25 -36.12
N SER A 328 10.71 7.11 -36.19
CA SER A 328 11.17 5.98 -37.02
C SER A 328 10.07 5.57 -37.97
N GLU A 329 10.44 5.16 -39.17
CA GLU A 329 9.52 4.71 -40.20
C GLU A 329 9.88 3.30 -40.66
N LYS A 330 8.86 2.47 -40.89
CA LYS A 330 9.01 1.16 -41.54
C LYS A 330 8.00 1.00 -42.65
N GLN A 331 8.46 0.57 -43.83
CA GLN A 331 7.58 0.20 -44.93
C GLN A 331 6.82 -1.09 -44.62
N LYS A 332 5.57 -1.15 -45.07
CA LYS A 332 4.62 -2.22 -44.79
C LYS A 332 4.02 -2.78 -46.07
N ILE A 333 3.78 -4.09 -46.07
CA ILE A 333 3.08 -4.80 -47.15
C ILE A 333 1.69 -5.16 -46.66
N ALA A 334 0.65 -4.68 -47.35
CA ALA A 334 -0.73 -4.92 -46.99
C ALA A 334 -1.29 -6.19 -47.63
N SER A 335 -2.08 -6.96 -46.87
CA SER A 335 -2.87 -8.10 -47.35
C SER A 335 -4.25 -8.09 -46.70
N GLN A 336 -5.29 -8.43 -47.49
CA GLN A 336 -6.66 -8.48 -46.98
C GLN A 336 -6.93 -9.79 -46.23
N THR A 337 -7.61 -9.69 -45.10
CA THR A 337 -8.00 -10.86 -44.27
C THR A 337 -9.44 -10.72 -43.82
N SER A 338 -10.05 -11.82 -43.35
CA SER A 338 -11.40 -11.80 -42.77
C SER A 338 -11.50 -10.99 -41.47
N GLN A 339 -10.38 -10.57 -40.88
CA GLN A 339 -10.33 -9.82 -39.62
C GLN A 339 -9.97 -8.33 -39.81
N GLY A 340 -9.75 -7.88 -41.05
CA GLY A 340 -9.28 -6.53 -41.40
C GLY A 340 -8.09 -6.56 -42.35
N THR A 341 -7.43 -5.43 -42.52
CA THR A 341 -6.21 -5.34 -43.35
C THR A 341 -4.98 -5.69 -42.51
N ARG A 342 -4.25 -6.72 -42.90
CA ARG A 342 -2.97 -7.14 -42.30
C ARG A 342 -1.82 -6.38 -42.94
N TYR A 343 -0.85 -5.98 -42.13
CA TYR A 343 0.38 -5.31 -42.56
C TYR A 343 1.61 -6.01 -41.98
N ASP A 344 2.45 -6.51 -42.87
CA ASP A 344 3.73 -7.15 -42.57
C ASP A 344 4.89 -6.17 -42.79
N ASP A 345 6.00 -6.32 -42.07
CA ASP A 345 7.24 -5.60 -42.37
C ASP A 345 7.74 -6.01 -43.78
N SER A 346 8.20 -5.04 -44.58
CA SER A 346 8.75 -5.32 -45.92
C SER A 346 10.10 -6.05 -45.88
N GLU A 347 10.84 -5.88 -44.78
CA GLU A 347 12.08 -6.61 -44.49
C GLU A 347 11.77 -7.93 -43.80
N THR A 348 12.65 -8.93 -43.94
CA THR A 348 12.48 -10.26 -43.31
C THR A 348 12.31 -10.13 -41.80
N ASN A 349 11.08 -10.36 -41.33
CA ASN A 349 10.77 -10.40 -39.91
C ASN A 349 11.16 -11.77 -39.33
N THR A 350 12.18 -11.81 -38.48
CA THR A 350 12.66 -13.02 -37.80
C THR A 350 11.70 -13.55 -36.72
N HIS A 351 10.75 -12.73 -36.26
CA HIS A 351 9.86 -13.05 -35.14
C HIS A 351 8.41 -13.35 -35.56
N GLY A 352 8.08 -13.16 -36.85
CA GLY A 352 6.74 -13.44 -37.38
C GLY A 352 5.64 -12.49 -36.89
N GLU A 353 6.03 -11.33 -36.34
CA GLU A 353 5.09 -10.31 -35.88
C GLU A 353 4.44 -9.53 -37.03
N TYR A 354 3.17 -9.21 -36.89
CA TYR A 354 2.44 -8.38 -37.85
C TYR A 354 1.37 -7.56 -37.14
N ILE A 355 0.82 -6.57 -37.85
CA ILE A 355 -0.29 -5.78 -37.35
C ILE A 355 -1.53 -5.96 -38.20
N VAL A 356 -2.70 -5.83 -37.60
CA VAL A 356 -3.99 -5.82 -38.31
C VAL A 356 -4.76 -4.58 -37.90
N VAL A 357 -5.20 -3.81 -38.89
CA VAL A 357 -6.16 -2.71 -38.70
C VAL A 357 -7.55 -3.24 -39.04
N LYS A 358 -8.43 -3.23 -38.04
CA LYS A 358 -9.83 -3.60 -38.20
C LYS A 358 -10.61 -2.50 -38.91
N GLU A 359 -11.78 -2.84 -39.45
CA GLU A 359 -12.68 -1.88 -40.10
C GLU A 359 -13.09 -0.72 -39.18
N ASN A 360 -13.20 -0.98 -37.87
CA ASN A 360 -13.50 0.04 -36.87
C ASN A 360 -12.28 0.86 -36.41
N GLY A 361 -11.15 0.77 -37.11
CA GLY A 361 -9.91 1.50 -36.81
C GLY A 361 -9.09 0.92 -35.65
N VAL A 362 -9.53 -0.16 -35.00
CA VAL A 362 -8.75 -0.81 -33.93
C VAL A 362 -7.51 -1.47 -34.53
N LEU A 363 -6.35 -1.16 -33.95
CA LEU A 363 -5.07 -1.75 -34.31
C LEU A 363 -4.74 -2.91 -33.37
N LYS A 364 -4.37 -4.06 -33.93
CA LYS A 364 -3.93 -5.24 -33.18
C LYS A 364 -2.53 -5.65 -33.59
N PHE A 365 -1.71 -6.00 -32.61
CA PHE A 365 -0.40 -6.61 -32.82
C PHE A 365 -0.49 -8.09 -32.55
N TYR A 366 0.06 -8.87 -33.47
CA TYR A 366 0.08 -10.32 -33.43
C TYR A 366 1.51 -10.84 -33.38
N SER A 367 1.72 -11.88 -32.59
CA SER A 367 2.86 -12.77 -32.64
C SER A 367 2.38 -14.16 -33.12
N PRO A 368 3.28 -15.14 -33.31
CA PRO A 368 2.88 -16.53 -33.55
C PRO A 368 1.92 -17.09 -32.48
N ASP A 369 2.01 -16.59 -31.25
CA ASP A 369 1.18 -17.01 -30.11
C ASP A 369 -0.18 -16.29 -30.03
N GLY A 370 -0.45 -15.35 -30.95
CA GLY A 370 -1.71 -14.64 -31.07
C GLY A 370 -1.62 -13.14 -30.79
N VAL A 371 -2.74 -12.52 -30.43
CA VAL A 371 -2.81 -11.08 -30.17
C VAL A 371 -2.17 -10.78 -28.83
N PHE A 372 -1.12 -9.98 -28.82
CA PHE A 372 -0.46 -9.54 -27.59
C PHE A 372 -0.70 -8.07 -27.25
N LYS A 373 -1.20 -7.26 -28.20
CA LYS A 373 -1.53 -5.85 -27.95
C LYS A 373 -2.69 -5.37 -28.83
N THR A 374 -3.55 -4.52 -28.28
CA THR A 374 -4.68 -3.90 -28.99
C THR A 374 -4.72 -2.41 -28.64
N LEU A 375 -4.75 -1.55 -29.65
CA LEU A 375 -4.85 -0.09 -29.52
C LEU A 375 -6.16 0.41 -30.14
N LYS A 376 -6.86 1.28 -29.42
CA LYS A 376 -8.04 1.98 -29.93
C LYS A 376 -7.59 3.12 -30.86
N PRO A 377 -8.34 3.40 -31.94
CA PRO A 377 -8.02 4.55 -32.80
C PRO A 377 -8.00 5.83 -31.97
N PHE A 378 -7.02 6.70 -32.29
CA PHE A 378 -6.86 8.03 -31.70
C PHE A 378 -8.01 8.97 -32.06
#